data_AF-A0A077PB47-F1
#
_entry.id   AF-A0A077PB47-F1
#
_cell.length_a   1.000
_cell.length_b   1.000
_cell.length_c   1.000
_cell.angle_alpha   90.00
_cell.angle_beta   90.00
_cell.angle_gamma   90.00
#
_symmetry.space_group_name_H-M   'P 1'
#
loop_
_entity.id
_entity.type
_entity.pdbx_description
1 polymer ?
#
loop_
_entity_poly.entity_id
_entity_poly.type
_entity_poly.pdbx_seq_one_letter_code
_entity_poly.pdbx_strand_id
1 'polypeptide(L)' 'MKLTVLRAIYFEGQVITEGHVIDTFEQHGRELIQKGYAAEIAGTHTLTESTESTESTESEDKGKSEEE' A
#
# COMPACT_ATOMS: atom_id res chain seq x y z
N MET A 1 -0.18 -13.70 -7.21
CA MET A 1 0.34 -12.38 -7.62
C MET A 1 1.73 -12.25 -7.04
N LYS A 2 2.74 -12.14 -7.90
CA LYS A 2 4.13 -12.11 -7.49
C LYS A 2 4.58 -10.68 -7.19
N LEU A 3 5.04 -10.46 -5.98
CA LEU A 3 5.45 -9.14 -5.49
C LEU A 3 6.86 -9.18 -4.90
N THR A 4 7.61 -8.10 -5.08
CA THR A 4 8.85 -7.84 -4.36
C THR A 4 8.54 -7.09 -3.07
N VAL A 5 8.96 -7.65 -1.94
CA VAL A 5 8.81 -7.05 -0.62
C VAL A 5 9.75 -5.84 -0.50
N LEU A 6 9.19 -4.68 -0.13
CA LEU A 6 9.92 -3.43 0.09
C LEU A 6 10.20 -3.17 1.57
N ARG A 7 9.46 -3.81 2.47
CA ARG A 7 9.60 -3.69 3.94
C ARG A 7 9.40 -5.04 4.59
N ALA A 8 10.06 -5.31 5.71
CA ALA A 8 9.88 -6.58 6.42
C ALA A 8 8.40 -6.82 6.77
N ILE A 9 7.86 -7.95 6.33
CA ILE A 9 6.49 -8.37 6.58
C ILE A 9 6.45 -9.79 7.15
N TYR A 10 5.42 -10.08 7.94
CA TYR A 10 5.15 -11.44 8.37
C TYR A 10 4.23 -12.11 7.34
N PHE A 11 4.73 -13.14 6.69
CA PHE A 11 4.03 -13.85 5.63
C PHE A 11 4.19 -15.37 5.83
N GLU A 12 3.09 -16.11 5.84
CA GLU A 12 3.06 -17.58 5.99
C GLU A 12 3.84 -18.15 7.19
N GLY A 13 3.90 -17.42 8.30
CA GLY A 13 4.62 -17.88 9.49
C GLY A 13 6.09 -17.48 9.55
N GLN A 14 6.58 -16.74 8.54
CA GLN A 14 7.96 -16.28 8.47
C GLN A 14 8.05 -14.76 8.29
N VAL A 15 9.10 -14.16 8.85
CA VAL A 15 9.44 -12.77 8.56
C VAL A 15 10.21 -12.74 7.24
N ILE A 16 9.57 -12.18 6.22
CA ILE A 16 10.17 -11.96 4.91
C ILE A 16 10.74 -10.54 4.88
N THR A 17 12.03 -10.42 4.61
CA THR A 17 12.72 -9.13 4.56
C THR A 17 12.66 -8.52 3.16
N GLU A 18 12.98 -7.22 3.09
CA GLU A 18 13.06 -6.46 1.84
C GLU A 18 13.94 -7.14 0.77
N GLY A 19 13.52 -7.03 -0.50
CA GLY A 19 14.15 -7.67 -1.65
C GLY A 19 13.69 -9.10 -1.94
N HIS A 20 12.94 -9.74 -1.04
CA HIS A 20 12.38 -11.07 -1.28
C HIS A 20 11.15 -11.03 -2.17
N VAL A 21 10.93 -12.10 -2.91
CA VAL A 21 9.75 -12.29 -3.75
C VAL A 21 8.77 -13.19 -3.03
N ILE A 22 7.54 -12.73 -2.88
CA ILE A 22 6.44 -13.53 -2.35
C ILE A 22 5.35 -13.70 -3.41
N ASP A 23 4.63 -14.81 -3.33
CA ASP A 23 3.41 -15.02 -4.12
C ASP A 23 2.21 -14.93 -3.16
N THR A 24 1.29 -14.01 -3.44
CA THR A 24 0.12 -13.75 -2.60
C THR A 24 -1.14 -13.65 -3.46
N PHE A 25 -2.32 -13.65 -2.85
CA PHE A 25 -3.58 -13.42 -3.57
C PHE A 25 -3.68 -11.99 -4.10
N GLU A 26 -4.43 -11.77 -5.19
CA GLU A 26 -4.54 -10.44 -5.81
C GLU A 26 -5.06 -9.36 -4.85
N GLN A 27 -6.08 -9.66 -4.04
CA GLN A 27 -6.63 -8.71 -3.08
C GLN A 27 -5.58 -8.29 -2.04
N HIS A 28 -4.90 -9.27 -1.44
CA HIS A 28 -3.87 -9.02 -0.44
C HIS A 28 -2.63 -8.34 -1.07
N GLY A 29 -2.29 -8.70 -2.30
CA GLY A 29 -1.19 -8.08 -3.03
C GLY A 29 -1.41 -6.60 -3.29
N ARG A 30 -2.62 -6.22 -3.73
CA ARG A 30 -2.99 -4.81 -3.92
C ARG A 30 -2.93 -4.02 -2.61
N GLU A 31 -3.36 -4.62 -1.51
CA GLU A 31 -3.28 -4.00 -0.18
C GLU A 31 -1.82 -3.74 0.22
N LEU A 32 -0.92 -4.71 0.00
CA LEU A 32 0.51 -4.55 0.27
C LEU A 32 1.15 -3.47 -0.62
N ILE A 33 0.71 -3.34 -1.87
CA ILE A 33 1.17 -2.28 -2.79
C ILE A 33 0.67 -0.91 -2.32
N GLN A 34 -0.62 -0.79 -2.02
CA GLN A 34 -1.23 0.47 -1.59
C GLN A 34 -0.63 0.99 -0.28
N LYS A 35 -0.27 0.06 0.62
CA LYS A 35 0.40 0.38 1.88
C LYS A 35 1.93 0.56 1.74
N GLY A 36 2.50 0.31 0.56
CA GLY A 36 3.95 0.45 0.32
C GLY A 36 4.82 -0.61 1.01
N TYR A 37 4.27 -1.80 1.26
CA TYR A 37 5.02 -2.96 1.79
C TYR A 37 5.61 -3.84 0.69
N ALA A 38 5.02 -3.85 -0.51
CA ALA A 38 5.48 -4.63 -1.64
C ALA A 38 5.22 -3.92 -2.98
N ALA A 39 5.87 -4.36 -4.05
CA ALA A 39 5.69 -3.86 -5.41
C ALA A 39 5.51 -5.01 -6.40
N GLU A 40 4.77 -4.79 -7.49
CA GLU A 40 4.67 -5.77 -8.57
C GLU A 40 6.02 -6.05 -9.22
N ILE A 41 6.29 -7.32 -9.51
CA ILE A 41 7.47 -7.73 -10.27
C ILE A 41 7.18 -7.50 -11.74
N ALA A 42 7.18 -6.24 -12.16
CA ALA A 42 7.15 -5.88 -13.56
C ALA A 42 8.50 -6.33 -14.16
N GLY A 43 8.47 -7.37 -15.00
CA GLY A 43 9.64 -7.81 -15.75
C GLY A 43 10.19 -6.65 -16.57
N THR A 44 11.24 -6.00 -16.06
CA THR A 44 12.06 -4.99 -16.74
C THR A 44 11.26 -3.88 -17.43
N HIS A 45 10.86 -2.82 -16.71
CA HIS A 45 11.11 -1.43 -17.13
C HIS A 45 10.77 -0.43 -16.00
N THR A 46 11.79 0.34 -15.60
CA THR A 46 11.78 1.72 -15.07
C THR A 46 10.91 2.08 -13.86
N LEU A 47 11.62 2.50 -12.80
CA LEU A 47 11.25 3.53 -11.83
C LEU A 47 10.33 4.62 -12.44
N THR A 48 9.47 5.21 -11.58
CA THR A 48 8.53 6.33 -11.83
C THR A 48 7.20 5.79 -12.38
N GLU A 49 6.03 5.88 -11.73
CA GLU A 49 5.26 7.02 -11.20
C GLU A 49 4.20 6.42 -10.23
N SER A 50 4.01 6.79 -8.96
CA SER A 50 3.17 7.87 -8.41
C SER A 50 2.85 7.41 -6.97
N THR A 51 3.15 8.08 -5.86
CA THR A 51 2.53 9.32 -5.36
C THR A 51 1.08 9.51 -5.78
N GLU A 52 0.17 8.69 -5.23
CA GLU A 52 -1.21 9.14 -5.00
C GLU A 52 -1.51 9.07 -3.50
N SER A 53 -1.09 10.16 -2.84
CA SER A 53 -1.88 10.89 -1.85
C SER A 53 -2.85 10.08 -0.99
N THR A 54 -2.38 9.67 0.18
CA THR A 54 -3.22 9.69 1.38
C THR A 54 -3.53 11.17 1.71
N GLU A 55 -4.47 11.77 0.98
CA GLU A 55 -5.11 12.98 1.46
C GLU A 55 -6.01 12.58 2.62
N SER A 56 -5.46 12.75 3.82
CA SER A 56 -6.21 12.84 5.05
C SER A 56 -7.07 14.12 5.00
N THR A 57 -8.39 13.98 4.96
CA THR A 57 -9.29 14.99 5.51
C THR A 57 -10.34 14.28 6.36
N GLU A 58 -9.92 13.92 7.56
CA GLU A 58 -10.78 13.82 8.73
C GLU A 58 -11.01 15.24 9.27
N SER A 59 -12.22 15.54 9.74
CA SER A 59 -12.67 16.77 10.45
C SER A 59 -13.02 17.95 9.52
N GLU A 60 -14.19 18.58 9.56
CA GLU A 60 -14.86 19.10 10.76
C GLU A 60 -16.37 18.83 10.79
N ASP A 61 -16.78 18.16 11.86
CA ASP A 61 -18.03 18.41 12.56
C ASP A 61 -18.08 19.86 13.08
N LYS A 62 -19.01 20.66 12.56
CA LYS A 62 -19.57 21.87 13.18
C LYS A 62 -20.88 22.15 12.44
N GLY A 63 -22.05 21.91 13.01
CA GLY A 63 -22.48 22.57 14.25
C GLY A 63 -23.33 23.78 13.89
N LYS A 64 -24.63 23.53 13.65
CA LYS A 64 -25.79 24.30 14.15
C LYS A 64 -25.59 25.81 14.42
N SER A 65 -26.29 26.67 13.70
CA SER A 65 -27.03 27.89 14.16
C SER A 65 -27.47 28.70 12.91
N GLU A 66 -28.77 28.90 12.69
CA GLU A 66 -29.56 30.10 13.10
C GLU A 66 -29.08 31.37 12.37
N GLU A 67 -29.85 31.83 11.37
CA GLU A 67 -30.86 32.88 11.49
C GLU A 67 -30.23 34.28 11.32
N GLU A 68 -30.47 34.91 10.16
CA GLU A 68 -30.91 36.31 10.03
C GLU A 68 -31.50 36.55 8.62
#